data_AF-A0A1Q6SWE0-F1
#
_entry.id   AF-A0A1Q6SWE0-F1
#
_cell.length_a   1.000
_cell.length_b   1.000
_cell.length_c   1.000
_cell.angle_alpha   90.00
_cell.angle_beta   90.00
_cell.angle_gamma   90.00
#
_symmetry.space_group_name_H-M   'P 1'
#
loop_
_entity.id
_entity.type
_entity.pdbx_description
1 polymer ?
#
loop_
_entity_poly.entity_id
_entity_poly.type
_entity_poly.pdbx_seq_one_letter_code
_entity_poly.pdbx_strand_id
1 'polypeptide(L)'
;MFEKAAERGTSIGIFCTASYWNTEAILIAAQRIAEKYQIEKVPVVVATTFTYPHMPQCRRFLYCQDPKTGILSHFAYLNVLAGSKYSPYKNVAVLPHLDHANPVRDRWALTCALPYFSSVMFDAQLYPFEENMALTAEYVKNYGNDVLVEGILESLNVSDGAVATHIDNYCENAVKYVKTTGVDFAVADLGTEQQSTSVGKARYDKARARELTAALGRKMLVLHGTSCLANEQTRGLASDGVVRVNMWTRIAREAGQHAAEQVVSRMDKINAGDFNSTESMAYMRDSVEKAADIMEEMMELFGYANLA
;
A
#
# COMPACT_ATOMS: atom_id res chain seq x y z
N MET A 1 -1.68 1.28 16.95
CA MET A 1 -0.38 1.53 16.27
C MET A 1 -0.50 2.71 15.32
N PHE A 2 -1.43 2.68 14.36
CA PHE A 2 -1.70 3.79 13.44
C PHE A 2 -1.99 5.12 14.13
N GLU A 3 -2.84 5.14 15.16
CA GLU A 3 -3.15 6.36 15.93
C GLU A 3 -1.89 6.97 16.56
N LYS A 4 -1.08 6.16 17.26
CA LYS A 4 0.19 6.60 17.86
C LYS A 4 1.17 7.15 16.83
N ALA A 5 1.26 6.53 15.65
CA ALA A 5 2.08 7.03 14.55
C ALA A 5 1.56 8.41 14.07
N ALA A 6 0.25 8.53 13.88
CA ALA A 6 -0.38 9.78 13.45
C ALA A 6 -0.27 10.92 14.48
N GLU A 7 -0.28 10.61 15.77
CA GLU A 7 -0.01 11.55 16.88
C GLU A 7 1.44 12.05 16.86
N ARG A 8 2.38 11.16 16.52
CA ARG A 8 3.80 11.49 16.31
C ARG A 8 4.09 12.15 14.96
N GLY A 9 3.06 12.42 14.15
CA GLY A 9 3.23 13.06 12.84
C GLY A 9 3.83 12.13 11.79
N THR A 10 3.60 10.83 11.90
CA THR A 10 4.02 9.80 10.94
C THR A 10 2.83 9.21 10.20
N SER A 11 2.91 9.12 8.87
CA SER A 11 1.99 8.33 8.06
C SER A 11 2.60 6.96 7.80
N ILE A 12 1.87 5.87 7.96
CA ILE A 12 2.41 4.52 7.74
C ILE A 12 2.35 4.17 6.25
N GLY A 13 3.48 3.74 5.69
CA GLY A 13 3.56 3.31 4.30
C GLY A 13 2.82 1.98 4.07
N ILE A 14 1.99 1.96 3.03
CA ILE A 14 1.40 0.77 2.42
C ILE A 14 2.18 0.48 1.15
N PHE A 15 3.08 -0.50 1.21
CA PHE A 15 3.89 -0.90 0.06
C PHE A 15 3.34 -2.19 -0.52
N CYS A 16 2.91 -2.14 -1.77
CA CYS A 16 2.38 -3.34 -2.42
C CYS A 16 3.53 -4.27 -2.85
N THR A 17 3.24 -5.56 -2.98
CA THR A 17 4.22 -6.57 -3.39
C THR A 17 3.59 -7.57 -4.35
N ALA A 18 4.39 -8.05 -5.32
CA ALA A 18 3.97 -9.05 -6.30
C ALA A 18 4.88 -10.30 -6.32
N SER A 19 5.86 -10.37 -5.43
CA SER A 19 6.83 -11.47 -5.35
C SER A 19 7.52 -11.49 -3.99
N TYR A 20 8.15 -12.60 -3.64
CA TYR A 20 8.96 -12.71 -2.42
C TYR A 20 10.08 -11.66 -2.35
N TRP A 21 10.67 -11.33 -3.50
CA TRP A 21 11.71 -10.31 -3.62
C TRP A 21 11.21 -8.90 -3.31
N ASN A 22 10.04 -8.52 -3.84
CA ASN A 22 9.45 -7.23 -3.51
C ASN A 22 9.03 -7.18 -2.04
N THR A 23 8.53 -8.29 -1.49
CA THR A 23 8.20 -8.39 -0.07
C THR A 23 9.44 -8.17 0.79
N GLU A 24 10.56 -8.83 0.48
CA GLU A 24 11.79 -8.68 1.25
C GLU A 24 12.41 -7.28 1.12
N ALA A 25 12.31 -6.63 -0.06
CA ALA A 25 12.70 -5.22 -0.21
C ALA A 25 11.96 -4.28 0.77
N ILE A 26 10.66 -4.53 1.02
CA ILE A 26 9.89 -3.75 2.00
C ILE A 26 10.46 -3.94 3.41
N LEU A 27 10.80 -5.18 3.76
CA LEU A 27 11.35 -5.52 5.07
C LEU A 27 12.75 -4.94 5.27
N ILE A 28 13.59 -4.95 4.23
CA ILE A 28 14.91 -4.32 4.23
C ILE A 28 14.78 -2.82 4.51
N ALA A 29 13.91 -2.11 3.77
CA ALA A 29 13.68 -0.68 3.98
C ALA A 29 13.23 -0.37 5.43
N ALA A 30 12.26 -1.13 5.95
CA ALA A 30 11.79 -0.97 7.32
C ALA A 30 12.86 -1.27 8.37
N GLN A 31 13.69 -2.29 8.14
CA GLN A 31 14.79 -2.66 9.04
C GLN A 31 15.89 -1.59 9.04
N ARG A 32 16.24 -1.02 7.88
CA ARG A 32 17.19 0.10 7.79
C ARG A 32 16.71 1.32 8.58
N ILE A 33 15.42 1.67 8.47
CA ILE A 33 14.80 2.72 9.28
C ILE A 33 14.86 2.39 10.77
N ALA A 34 14.59 1.14 11.15
CA ALA A 34 14.64 0.70 12.53
C ALA A 34 16.05 0.86 13.13
N GLU A 35 17.08 0.45 12.38
CA GLU A 35 18.48 0.54 12.78
C GLU A 35 18.95 1.99 12.86
N LYS A 36 18.62 2.79 11.84
CA LYS A 36 19.01 4.20 11.73
C LYS A 36 18.49 5.04 12.89
N TYR A 37 17.24 4.83 13.30
CA TYR A 37 16.58 5.61 14.35
C TYR A 37 16.43 4.85 15.68
N GLN A 38 17.01 3.66 15.79
CA GLN A 38 16.91 2.80 16.99
C GLN A 38 15.48 2.50 17.43
N ILE A 39 14.56 2.38 16.47
CA ILE A 39 13.15 2.08 16.72
C ILE A 39 13.01 0.58 16.98
N GLU A 40 12.45 0.20 18.13
CA GLU A 40 12.30 -1.21 18.53
C GLU A 40 11.50 -2.03 17.49
N LYS A 41 10.36 -1.47 17.06
CA LYS A 41 9.42 -2.08 16.10
C LYS A 41 8.90 -1.04 15.12
N VAL A 42 9.45 -1.03 13.90
CA VAL A 42 8.99 -0.17 12.80
C VAL A 42 7.74 -0.77 12.14
N PRO A 43 6.61 -0.05 12.13
CA PRO A 43 5.39 -0.55 11.50
C PRO A 43 5.44 -0.36 9.97
N VAL A 44 5.14 -1.42 9.23
CA VAL A 44 5.01 -1.34 7.77
C VAL A 44 3.84 -2.19 7.29
N VAL A 45 3.04 -1.62 6.39
CA VAL A 45 1.94 -2.36 5.76
C VAL A 45 2.47 -3.00 4.48
N VAL A 46 2.37 -4.33 4.41
CA VAL A 46 2.72 -5.12 3.21
C VAL A 46 1.42 -5.48 2.52
N ALA A 47 1.16 -4.83 1.38
CA ALA A 47 -0.11 -4.94 0.67
C ALA A 47 -0.04 -5.92 -0.50
N THR A 48 -1.13 -6.66 -0.70
CA THR A 48 -1.34 -7.48 -1.89
C THR A 48 -2.75 -7.35 -2.40
N THR A 49 -2.92 -7.15 -3.69
CA THR A 49 -4.21 -7.37 -4.35
C THR A 49 -4.45 -8.86 -4.60
N PHE A 50 -5.70 -9.32 -4.47
CA PHE A 50 -6.04 -10.72 -4.72
C PHE A 50 -6.27 -11.01 -6.22
N THR A 51 -7.43 -10.64 -6.76
CA THR A 51 -7.72 -10.79 -8.19
C THR A 51 -8.03 -9.47 -8.91
N TYR A 52 -7.48 -8.37 -8.40
CA TYR A 52 -7.63 -7.03 -8.99
C TYR A 52 -7.21 -7.01 -10.48
N PRO A 53 -8.06 -6.50 -11.42
CA PRO A 53 -7.83 -6.68 -12.85
C PRO A 53 -6.55 -6.04 -13.38
N HIS A 54 -6.20 -4.85 -12.87
CA HIS A 54 -5.06 -4.10 -13.39
C HIS A 54 -3.73 -4.66 -12.90
N MET A 55 -3.70 -5.26 -11.71
CA MET A 55 -2.49 -5.83 -11.14
C MET A 55 -2.84 -6.93 -10.13
N PRO A 56 -3.06 -8.18 -10.55
CA PRO A 56 -3.44 -9.28 -9.66
C PRO A 56 -2.21 -9.87 -8.97
N GLN A 57 -1.75 -9.24 -7.88
CA GLN A 57 -0.45 -9.52 -7.26
C GLN A 57 -0.35 -10.94 -6.69
N CYS A 58 -1.41 -11.46 -6.07
CA CYS A 58 -1.41 -12.83 -5.53
C CYS A 58 -1.14 -13.89 -6.61
N ARG A 59 -1.49 -13.63 -7.87
CA ARG A 59 -1.16 -14.54 -8.99
C ARG A 59 0.31 -14.50 -9.40
N ARG A 60 1.08 -13.51 -8.97
CA ARG A 60 2.47 -13.28 -9.42
C ARG A 60 3.51 -13.92 -8.49
N PHE A 61 3.11 -14.30 -7.28
CA PHE A 61 4.00 -14.92 -6.30
C PHE A 61 4.50 -16.31 -6.71
N LEU A 62 3.73 -17.05 -7.51
CA LEU A 62 4.04 -18.42 -7.91
C LEU A 62 3.82 -18.60 -9.41
N TYR A 63 4.63 -19.46 -10.02
CA TYR A 63 4.54 -19.76 -11.45
C TYR A 63 3.19 -20.38 -11.86
N CYS A 64 2.51 -21.09 -10.95
CA CYS A 64 1.18 -21.66 -11.20
C CYS A 64 0.07 -20.61 -11.31
N GLN A 65 0.33 -19.36 -10.89
CA GLN A 65 -0.58 -18.22 -10.93
C GLN A 65 -1.93 -18.42 -10.21
N ASP A 66 -2.02 -19.42 -9.33
CA ASP A 66 -3.19 -19.61 -8.48
C ASP A 66 -3.16 -18.57 -7.33
N PRO A 67 -4.14 -17.66 -7.23
CA PRO A 67 -4.09 -16.57 -6.26
C PRO A 67 -4.21 -17.05 -4.81
N LYS A 68 -4.92 -18.17 -4.55
CA LYS A 68 -5.07 -18.71 -3.19
C LYS A 68 -3.74 -19.28 -2.69
N THR A 69 -3.10 -20.09 -3.52
CA THR A 69 -1.78 -20.66 -3.20
C THR A 69 -0.74 -19.56 -3.09
N GLY A 70 -0.77 -18.58 -3.99
CA GLY A 70 0.13 -17.42 -3.96
C GLY A 70 0.04 -16.63 -2.66
N ILE A 71 -1.17 -16.28 -2.21
CA ILE A 71 -1.34 -15.49 -1.00
C ILE A 71 -0.99 -16.26 0.28
N LEU A 72 -1.36 -17.54 0.36
CA LEU A 72 -1.01 -18.40 1.50
C LEU A 72 0.51 -18.57 1.60
N SER A 73 1.18 -18.74 0.47
CA SER A 73 2.64 -18.83 0.41
C SER A 73 3.30 -17.51 0.82
N HIS A 74 2.74 -16.36 0.43
CA HIS A 74 3.21 -15.06 0.86
C HIS A 74 3.12 -14.88 2.39
N PHE A 75 2.02 -15.28 3.03
CA PHE A 75 1.90 -15.21 4.49
C PHE A 75 2.90 -16.14 5.21
N ALA A 76 3.08 -17.36 4.71
CA ALA A 76 4.08 -18.27 5.25
C ALA A 76 5.49 -17.66 5.18
N TYR A 77 5.81 -17.01 4.05
CA TYR A 77 7.08 -16.33 3.85
C TYR A 77 7.26 -15.14 4.81
N LEU A 78 6.26 -14.28 4.96
CA LEU A 78 6.28 -13.17 5.94
C LEU A 78 6.48 -13.67 7.37
N ASN A 79 5.83 -14.76 7.75
CA ASN A 79 5.98 -15.34 9.08
C ASN A 79 7.42 -15.83 9.32
N VAL A 80 8.06 -16.45 8.33
CA VAL A 80 9.48 -16.85 8.44
C VAL A 80 10.38 -15.61 8.57
N LEU A 81 10.14 -14.59 7.74
CA LEU A 81 11.02 -13.42 7.66
C LEU A 81 10.89 -12.43 8.82
N ALA A 82 9.69 -12.26 9.40
CA ALA A 82 9.43 -11.24 10.42
C ALA A 82 8.64 -11.72 11.65
N GLY A 83 7.98 -12.88 11.59
CA GLY A 83 7.07 -13.38 12.65
C GLY A 83 7.65 -14.44 13.59
N SER A 84 8.80 -15.04 13.24
CA SER A 84 9.40 -16.17 13.97
C SER A 84 10.57 -15.75 14.86
N LYS A 85 10.96 -16.61 15.81
CA LYS A 85 12.15 -16.37 16.65
C LYS A 85 13.48 -16.36 15.88
N TYR A 86 13.49 -16.85 14.64
CA TYR A 86 14.66 -16.86 13.75
C TYR A 86 14.57 -15.78 12.67
N SER A 87 13.58 -14.90 12.75
CA SER A 87 13.32 -13.89 11.74
C SER A 87 14.48 -12.90 11.62
N PRO A 88 15.04 -12.69 10.42
CA PRO A 88 16.09 -11.70 10.20
C PRO A 88 15.57 -10.26 10.40
N TYR A 89 14.28 -10.00 10.14
CA TYR A 89 13.68 -8.67 10.24
C TYR A 89 12.94 -8.46 11.57
N LYS A 90 13.59 -8.79 12.69
CA LYS A 90 12.98 -8.78 14.03
C LYS A 90 12.52 -7.40 14.50
N ASN A 91 13.06 -6.31 13.97
CA ASN A 91 12.68 -4.95 14.33
C ASN A 91 11.55 -4.40 13.44
N VAL A 92 10.99 -5.23 12.56
CA VAL A 92 9.87 -4.86 11.71
C VAL A 92 8.57 -5.42 12.29
N ALA A 93 7.55 -4.57 12.39
CA ALA A 93 6.18 -4.94 12.69
C ALA A 93 5.39 -4.97 11.37
N VAL A 94 5.30 -6.15 10.77
CA VAL A 94 4.60 -6.36 9.51
C VAL A 94 3.09 -6.39 9.73
N LEU A 95 2.37 -5.61 8.93
CA LEU A 95 0.91 -5.52 8.93
C LEU A 95 0.40 -5.94 7.55
N PRO A 96 0.07 -7.23 7.33
CA PRO A 96 -0.41 -7.67 6.01
C PRO A 96 -1.75 -7.01 5.67
N HIS A 97 -1.89 -6.54 4.43
CA HIS A 97 -3.07 -5.84 3.95
C HIS A 97 -3.60 -6.42 2.64
N LEU A 98 -4.92 -6.66 2.59
CA LEU A 98 -5.60 -7.01 1.36
C LEU A 98 -6.02 -5.73 0.63
N ASP A 99 -5.44 -5.47 -0.53
CA ASP A 99 -5.67 -4.24 -1.29
C ASP A 99 -6.72 -4.46 -2.40
N HIS A 100 -7.58 -3.46 -2.63
CA HIS A 100 -8.62 -3.46 -3.67
C HIS A 100 -9.47 -4.76 -3.77
N ALA A 101 -9.96 -5.29 -2.64
CA ALA A 101 -10.74 -6.52 -2.66
C ALA A 101 -12.20 -6.25 -3.07
N ASN A 102 -12.58 -6.80 -4.22
CA ASN A 102 -13.94 -6.72 -4.71
C ASN A 102 -14.89 -7.60 -3.86
N PRO A 103 -16.05 -7.07 -3.43
CA PRO A 103 -17.00 -7.78 -2.57
C PRO A 103 -17.41 -9.17 -3.05
N VAL A 104 -17.52 -9.35 -4.38
CA VAL A 104 -18.01 -10.59 -4.99
C VAL A 104 -16.85 -11.48 -5.40
N ARG A 105 -15.94 -10.97 -6.23
CA ARG A 105 -14.87 -11.77 -6.85
C ARG A 105 -13.83 -12.23 -5.82
N ASP A 106 -13.57 -11.41 -4.81
CA ASP A 106 -12.54 -11.65 -3.81
C ASP A 106 -13.12 -12.19 -2.48
N ARG A 107 -14.38 -12.66 -2.48
CA ARG A 107 -15.10 -13.15 -1.28
C ARG A 107 -14.31 -14.16 -0.46
N TRP A 108 -13.58 -15.07 -1.11
CA TRP A 108 -12.75 -16.04 -0.39
C TRP A 108 -11.62 -15.36 0.40
N ALA A 109 -10.97 -14.35 -0.16
CA ALA A 109 -9.92 -13.61 0.54
C ALA A 109 -10.50 -12.74 1.66
N LEU A 110 -11.68 -12.15 1.42
CA LEU A 110 -12.41 -11.33 2.40
C LEU A 110 -13.00 -12.12 3.58
N THR A 111 -13.02 -13.44 3.53
CA THR A 111 -13.68 -14.28 4.56
C THR A 111 -12.76 -15.40 5.05
N CYS A 112 -12.34 -16.30 4.17
CA CYS A 112 -11.54 -17.47 4.56
C CYS A 112 -10.07 -17.11 4.85
N ALA A 113 -9.50 -16.12 4.13
CA ALA A 113 -8.11 -15.71 4.34
C ALA A 113 -7.95 -14.60 5.40
N LEU A 114 -9.07 -14.11 5.96
CA LEU A 114 -9.12 -13.00 6.90
C LEU A 114 -8.13 -13.12 8.08
N PRO A 115 -7.95 -14.30 8.73
CA PRO A 115 -7.07 -14.44 9.89
C PRO A 115 -5.59 -14.12 9.64
N TYR A 116 -5.17 -14.02 8.37
CA TYR A 116 -3.79 -13.70 8.00
C TYR A 116 -3.56 -12.20 7.75
N PHE A 117 -4.62 -11.39 7.73
CA PHE A 117 -4.54 -9.96 7.48
C PHE A 117 -4.65 -9.15 8.77
N SER A 118 -3.93 -8.03 8.82
CA SER A 118 -4.14 -6.98 9.83
C SER A 118 -5.18 -5.96 9.39
N SER A 119 -5.32 -5.76 8.08
CA SER A 119 -6.34 -4.88 7.50
C SER A 119 -6.78 -5.36 6.12
N VAL A 120 -7.98 -4.98 5.70
CA VAL A 120 -8.49 -5.23 4.34
C VAL A 120 -9.11 -3.95 3.78
N MET A 121 -8.89 -3.69 2.49
CA MET A 121 -9.61 -2.68 1.74
C MET A 121 -10.83 -3.34 1.09
N PHE A 122 -12.02 -3.05 1.62
CA PHE A 122 -13.28 -3.51 1.04
C PHE A 122 -13.68 -2.56 -0.08
N ASP A 123 -13.38 -2.96 -1.31
CA ASP A 123 -13.45 -2.08 -2.47
C ASP A 123 -14.77 -2.21 -3.23
N ALA A 124 -15.76 -1.43 -2.78
CA ALA A 124 -17.06 -1.30 -3.42
C ALA A 124 -17.18 -0.05 -4.32
N GLN A 125 -16.06 0.51 -4.82
CA GLN A 125 -16.06 1.77 -5.60
C GLN A 125 -16.82 1.71 -6.94
N LEU A 126 -17.10 0.50 -7.45
CA LEU A 126 -17.88 0.28 -8.68
C LEU A 126 -19.39 0.30 -8.43
N TYR A 127 -19.82 0.30 -7.17
CA TYR A 127 -21.22 0.37 -6.78
C TYR A 127 -21.62 1.83 -6.54
N PRO A 128 -22.89 2.20 -6.78
CA PRO A 128 -23.42 3.50 -6.38
C PRO A 128 -23.17 3.78 -4.90
N PHE A 129 -22.98 5.05 -4.55
CA PHE A 129 -22.57 5.49 -3.21
C PHE A 129 -23.36 4.84 -2.05
N GLU A 130 -24.69 4.81 -2.13
CA GLU A 130 -25.53 4.20 -1.08
C GLU A 130 -25.35 2.68 -0.99
N GLU A 131 -25.12 1.99 -2.11
CA GLU A 131 -24.88 0.55 -2.15
C GLU A 131 -23.47 0.21 -1.63
N ASN A 132 -22.45 0.99 -2.02
CA ASN A 132 -21.10 0.89 -1.44
C ASN A 132 -21.17 1.03 0.08
N MET A 133 -21.86 2.05 0.59
CA MET A 133 -22.03 2.28 2.02
C MET A 133 -22.75 1.10 2.71
N ALA A 134 -23.83 0.58 2.12
CA ALA A 134 -24.57 -0.56 2.67
C ALA A 134 -23.74 -1.84 2.72
N LEU A 135 -23.07 -2.19 1.62
CA LEU A 135 -22.21 -3.37 1.52
C LEU A 135 -21.01 -3.28 2.47
N THR A 136 -20.39 -2.11 2.56
CA THR A 136 -19.26 -1.87 3.46
C THR A 136 -19.70 -1.95 4.93
N ALA A 137 -20.85 -1.36 5.29
CA ALA A 137 -21.41 -1.47 6.64
C ALA A 137 -21.72 -2.92 7.03
N GLU A 138 -22.28 -3.70 6.09
CA GLU A 138 -22.52 -5.13 6.31
C GLU A 138 -21.22 -5.89 6.51
N TYR A 139 -20.18 -5.59 5.72
CA TYR A 139 -18.87 -6.20 5.88
C TYR A 139 -18.23 -5.88 7.24
N VAL A 140 -18.19 -4.59 7.62
CA VAL A 140 -17.68 -4.14 8.93
C VAL A 140 -18.45 -4.78 10.07
N LYS A 141 -19.78 -4.87 9.99
CA LYS A 141 -20.61 -5.52 11.01
C LYS A 141 -20.21 -6.98 11.23
N ASN A 142 -19.88 -7.70 10.17
CA ASN A 142 -19.56 -9.13 10.23
C ASN A 142 -18.09 -9.42 10.59
N TYR A 143 -17.15 -8.55 10.20
CA TYR A 143 -15.71 -8.85 10.24
C TYR A 143 -14.84 -7.76 10.90
N GLY A 144 -15.39 -6.59 11.22
CA GLY A 144 -14.63 -5.46 11.79
C GLY A 144 -14.07 -5.70 13.20
N ASN A 145 -14.51 -6.75 13.89
CA ASN A 145 -13.91 -7.19 15.16
C ASN A 145 -12.67 -8.07 14.94
N ASP A 146 -12.52 -8.66 13.76
CA ASP A 146 -11.44 -9.59 13.42
C ASP A 146 -10.31 -8.90 12.63
N VAL A 147 -10.64 -7.82 11.89
CA VAL A 147 -9.70 -7.11 11.02
C VAL A 147 -10.03 -5.62 10.95
N LEU A 148 -9.02 -4.78 10.70
CA LEU A 148 -9.26 -3.37 10.39
C LEU A 148 -9.80 -3.23 8.96
N VAL A 149 -10.80 -2.39 8.76
CA VAL A 149 -11.44 -2.20 7.46
C VAL A 149 -11.12 -0.82 6.90
N GLU A 150 -10.56 -0.81 5.70
CA GLU A 150 -10.40 0.37 4.85
C GLU A 150 -11.54 0.40 3.83
N GLY A 151 -12.33 1.47 3.85
CA GLY A 151 -13.38 1.72 2.86
C GLY A 151 -12.94 2.76 1.84
N ILE A 152 -13.54 2.72 0.66
CA ILE A 152 -13.29 3.68 -0.41
C ILE A 152 -14.49 4.57 -0.65
N LEU A 153 -14.29 5.87 -0.47
CA LEU A 153 -15.31 6.89 -0.72
C LEU A 153 -15.42 7.25 -2.20
N GLU A 154 -14.33 7.10 -2.94
CA GLU A 154 -14.28 7.39 -4.36
C GLU A 154 -15.21 6.48 -5.16
N SER A 155 -15.93 7.05 -6.12
CA SER A 155 -16.60 6.31 -7.18
C SER A 155 -15.75 6.42 -8.45
N LEU A 156 -15.39 5.29 -9.05
CA LEU A 156 -14.86 5.29 -10.41
C LEU A 156 -15.99 5.70 -11.36
N ASN A 157 -15.99 6.96 -11.82
CA ASN A 157 -16.91 7.39 -12.88
C ASN A 157 -16.44 6.76 -14.20
N VAL A 158 -17.05 5.62 -14.57
CA VAL A 158 -16.74 4.88 -15.81
C VAL A 158 -17.39 5.54 -17.05
N SER A 159 -18.22 6.57 -16.86
CA SER A 159 -18.89 7.30 -17.93
C SER A 159 -18.14 8.58 -18.29
N ASP A 160 -17.60 8.61 -19.51
CA ASP A 160 -17.09 9.76 -20.27
C ASP A 160 -15.91 10.55 -19.68
N GLY A 161 -14.69 10.17 -20.08
CA GLY A 161 -13.51 11.06 -20.12
C GLY A 161 -13.31 11.91 -18.86
N ALA A 162 -12.78 11.27 -17.81
CA ALA A 162 -12.61 11.81 -16.46
C ALA A 162 -12.19 13.29 -16.40
N VAL A 163 -13.15 14.15 -16.05
CA VAL A 163 -12.90 15.38 -15.31
C VAL A 163 -13.53 15.15 -13.95
N ALA A 164 -12.72 15.15 -12.88
CA ALA A 164 -13.22 15.11 -11.53
C ALA A 164 -14.09 16.36 -11.30
N THR A 165 -15.41 16.19 -11.36
CA THR A 165 -16.34 17.23 -10.93
C THR A 165 -16.24 17.32 -9.42
N HIS A 166 -15.92 18.51 -8.90
CA HIS A 166 -16.08 18.80 -7.48
C HIS A 166 -17.55 18.54 -7.12
N ILE A 167 -17.82 17.41 -6.48
CA ILE A 167 -19.14 17.10 -5.98
C ILE A 167 -19.38 18.07 -4.80
N ASP A 168 -20.31 19.00 -4.98
CA ASP A 168 -20.94 19.70 -3.86
C ASP A 168 -21.41 18.62 -2.85
N ASN A 169 -20.95 18.71 -1.59
CA ASN A 169 -21.19 17.78 -0.47
C ASN A 169 -20.18 16.62 -0.29
N TYR A 170 -18.97 16.68 -0.86
CA TYR A 170 -17.95 15.62 -0.65
C TYR A 170 -17.63 15.34 0.84
N CYS A 171 -17.41 16.38 1.65
CA CYS A 171 -17.14 16.25 3.08
C CYS A 171 -18.33 15.67 3.86
N GLU A 172 -19.56 16.08 3.52
CA GLU A 172 -20.77 15.55 4.14
C GLU A 172 -20.97 14.06 3.81
N ASN A 173 -20.71 13.68 2.56
CA ASN A 173 -20.72 12.30 2.12
C ASN A 173 -19.64 11.47 2.83
N ALA A 174 -18.44 12.02 3.03
CA ALA A 174 -17.39 11.36 3.80
C ALA A 174 -17.82 11.07 5.24
N VAL A 175 -18.40 12.07 5.92
CA VAL A 175 -18.93 11.91 7.29
C VAL A 175 -20.06 10.88 7.33
N LYS A 176 -21.01 10.96 6.39
CA LYS A 176 -22.11 10.00 6.28
C LYS A 176 -21.59 8.57 6.06
N TYR A 177 -20.64 8.41 5.15
CA TYR A 177 -20.03 7.13 4.81
C TYR A 177 -19.33 6.52 6.03
N VAL A 178 -18.39 7.24 6.65
CA VAL A 178 -17.64 6.76 7.82
C VAL A 178 -18.57 6.43 8.98
N LYS A 179 -19.55 7.29 9.27
CA LYS A 179 -20.51 7.07 10.37
C LYS A 179 -21.39 5.84 10.14
N THR A 180 -21.81 5.61 8.90
CA THR A 180 -22.72 4.50 8.56
C THR A 180 -21.98 3.18 8.47
N THR A 181 -20.78 3.19 7.90
CA THR A 181 -19.98 1.98 7.67
C THR A 181 -19.21 1.53 8.89
N GLY A 182 -18.69 2.46 9.70
CA GLY A 182 -17.82 2.16 10.83
C GLY A 182 -16.40 1.75 10.42
N VAL A 183 -15.95 2.11 9.21
CA VAL A 183 -14.59 1.79 8.74
C VAL A 183 -13.50 2.45 9.60
N ASP A 184 -12.36 1.78 9.72
CA ASP A 184 -11.19 2.28 10.45
C ASP A 184 -10.44 3.35 9.65
N PHE A 185 -10.41 3.18 8.33
CA PHE A 185 -9.70 4.03 7.38
C PHE A 185 -10.57 4.36 6.18
N ALA A 186 -10.39 5.56 5.63
CA ALA A 186 -11.14 6.03 4.48
C ALA A 186 -10.17 6.46 3.36
N VAL A 187 -10.26 5.78 2.21
CA VAL A 187 -9.66 6.24 0.96
C VAL A 187 -10.51 7.38 0.42
N ALA A 188 -9.88 8.53 0.22
CA ALA A 188 -10.52 9.74 -0.26
C ALA A 188 -9.71 10.34 -1.42
N ASP A 189 -10.42 11.07 -2.29
CA ASP A 189 -9.83 11.82 -3.40
C ASP A 189 -9.15 13.04 -2.82
N LEU A 190 -7.83 12.97 -2.73
CA LEU A 190 -6.95 14.04 -2.28
C LEU A 190 -6.14 14.61 -3.45
N GLY A 191 -6.70 14.60 -4.68
CA GLY A 191 -6.08 15.19 -5.88
C GLY A 191 -5.02 14.29 -6.55
N THR A 192 -5.01 13.01 -6.20
CA THR A 192 -4.07 12.01 -6.72
C THR A 192 -4.80 10.95 -7.54
N GLU A 193 -4.32 10.68 -8.76
CA GLU A 193 -4.87 9.61 -9.59
C GLU A 193 -4.14 8.29 -9.32
N GLN A 194 -4.91 7.21 -9.14
CA GLN A 194 -4.36 5.88 -8.90
C GLN A 194 -3.57 5.31 -10.09
N GLN A 195 -3.83 5.78 -11.32
CA GLN A 195 -3.35 5.16 -12.56
C GLN A 195 -2.50 6.06 -13.47
N SER A 196 -2.02 7.22 -12.98
CA SER A 196 -1.20 8.09 -13.81
C SER A 196 0.19 7.47 -14.04
N THR A 197 0.59 7.33 -15.31
CA THR A 197 1.92 6.87 -15.71
C THR A 197 2.99 7.97 -15.61
N SER A 198 2.58 9.23 -15.47
CA SER A 198 3.44 10.40 -15.36
C SER A 198 3.58 10.92 -13.93
N VAL A 199 4.82 11.09 -13.45
CA VAL A 199 5.13 11.75 -12.17
C VAL A 199 5.07 13.26 -12.32
N GLY A 200 4.56 13.97 -11.31
CA GLY A 200 4.64 15.44 -11.20
C GLY A 200 3.47 16.21 -11.80
N LYS A 201 2.49 15.54 -12.41
CA LYS A 201 1.25 16.19 -12.91
C LYS A 201 0.13 16.23 -11.88
N ALA A 202 0.11 15.28 -10.95
CA ALA A 202 -0.88 15.26 -9.88
C ALA A 202 -0.53 16.27 -8.79
N ARG A 203 -1.56 16.80 -8.13
CA ARG A 203 -1.38 17.75 -7.04
C ARG A 203 -2.14 17.31 -5.82
N TYR A 204 -1.39 16.97 -4.76
CA TYR A 204 -1.98 16.69 -3.46
C TYR A 204 -2.82 17.88 -2.96
N ASP A 205 -4.11 17.63 -2.72
CA ASP A 205 -5.08 18.58 -2.18
C ASP A 205 -5.05 18.56 -0.65
N LYS A 206 -4.05 19.27 -0.12
CA LYS A 206 -3.86 19.49 1.30
C LYS A 206 -5.06 20.19 1.97
N ALA A 207 -5.75 21.07 1.26
CA ALA A 207 -6.89 21.80 1.83
C ALA A 207 -8.05 20.85 2.08
N ARG A 208 -8.37 20.01 1.09
CA ARG A 208 -9.41 18.98 1.22
C ARG A 208 -9.07 17.94 2.28
N ALA A 209 -7.82 17.49 2.38
CA ALA A 209 -7.41 16.55 3.43
C ALA A 209 -7.70 17.10 4.84
N ARG A 210 -7.38 18.39 5.07
CA ARG A 210 -7.64 19.08 6.34
C ARG A 210 -9.13 19.26 6.60
N GLU A 211 -9.89 19.64 5.57
CA GLU A 211 -11.33 19.83 5.65
C GLU A 211 -12.04 18.52 6.02
N LEU A 212 -11.69 17.42 5.35
CA LEU A 212 -12.19 16.08 5.65
C LEU A 212 -11.82 15.65 7.06
N THR A 213 -10.56 15.84 7.47
CA THR A 213 -10.11 15.48 8.81
C THR A 213 -10.87 16.25 9.89
N ALA A 214 -11.12 17.54 9.67
CA ALA A 214 -11.92 18.36 10.57
C ALA A 214 -13.38 17.89 10.62
N ALA A 215 -14.00 17.60 9.47
CA ALA A 215 -15.37 17.11 9.38
C ALA A 215 -15.56 15.73 10.04
N LEU A 216 -14.58 14.83 9.87
CA LEU A 216 -14.56 13.50 10.48
C LEU A 216 -14.22 13.53 11.98
N GLY A 217 -13.60 14.61 12.47
CA GLY A 217 -13.18 14.75 13.86
C GLY A 217 -12.02 13.85 14.28
N ARG A 218 -11.41 13.10 13.36
CA ARG A 218 -10.25 12.22 13.59
C ARG A 218 -9.42 12.02 12.33
N LYS A 219 -8.14 11.66 12.51
CA LYS A 219 -7.24 11.30 11.41
C LYS A 219 -7.50 9.85 10.99
N MET A 220 -7.90 9.63 9.75
CA MET A 220 -8.16 8.28 9.21
C MET A 220 -8.00 8.18 7.69
N LEU A 221 -7.50 9.24 7.04
CA LEU A 221 -7.43 9.29 5.59
C LEU A 221 -6.30 8.39 5.08
N VAL A 222 -6.56 7.71 3.97
CA VAL A 222 -5.57 6.93 3.24
C VAL A 222 -5.33 7.60 1.89
N LEU A 223 -4.07 7.91 1.61
CA LEU A 223 -3.68 8.50 0.35
C LEU A 223 -3.26 7.39 -0.63
N HIS A 224 -4.06 7.22 -1.68
CA HIS A 224 -3.71 6.38 -2.82
C HIS A 224 -3.02 7.21 -3.93
N GLY A 225 -2.46 6.56 -4.95
CA GLY A 225 -1.89 7.27 -6.10
C GLY A 225 -0.60 8.08 -5.83
N THR A 226 0.00 7.99 -4.65
CA THR A 226 1.20 8.74 -4.23
C THR A 226 2.40 8.63 -5.19
N SER A 227 2.44 7.57 -5.99
CA SER A 227 3.48 7.35 -7.00
C SER A 227 3.58 8.46 -8.07
N CYS A 228 2.56 9.29 -8.23
CA CYS A 228 2.58 10.43 -9.15
C CYS A 228 2.93 11.79 -8.48
N LEU A 229 3.12 11.82 -7.17
CA LEU A 229 3.49 13.02 -6.41
C LEU A 229 5.01 13.26 -6.38
N ALA A 230 5.41 14.52 -6.37
CA ALA A 230 6.79 14.90 -6.06
C ALA A 230 7.10 14.71 -4.56
N ASN A 231 8.36 14.49 -4.21
CA ASN A 231 8.80 14.26 -2.82
C ASN A 231 8.43 15.42 -1.88
N GLU A 232 8.35 16.64 -2.39
CA GLU A 232 7.95 17.82 -1.61
C GLU A 232 6.50 17.74 -1.16
N GLN A 233 5.63 17.09 -1.96
CA GLN A 233 4.20 16.95 -1.69
C GLN A 233 3.89 15.80 -0.74
N THR A 234 4.85 14.89 -0.50
CA THR A 234 4.66 13.72 0.37
C THR A 234 5.08 13.96 1.82
N ARG A 235 5.64 15.13 2.13
CA ARG A 235 6.00 15.53 3.51
C ARG A 235 4.79 16.07 4.27
N GLY A 236 4.69 15.72 5.55
CA GLY A 236 3.71 16.30 6.47
C GLY A 236 2.27 15.81 6.30
N LEU A 237 2.06 14.75 5.52
CA LEU A 237 0.74 14.14 5.26
C LEU A 237 -0.01 13.81 6.57
N ALA A 238 0.68 13.31 7.60
CA ALA A 238 0.09 13.02 8.91
C ALA A 238 -0.47 14.24 9.63
N SER A 239 0.06 15.45 9.38
CA SER A 239 -0.47 16.70 9.94
C SER A 239 -1.79 17.10 9.29
N ASP A 240 -2.02 16.64 8.06
CA ASP A 240 -3.21 16.90 7.27
C ASP A 240 -4.28 15.81 7.47
N GLY A 241 -3.98 14.79 8.29
CA GLY A 241 -4.87 13.70 8.70
C GLY A 241 -4.77 12.41 7.88
N VAL A 242 -3.78 12.33 6.99
CA VAL A 242 -3.43 11.12 6.25
C VAL A 242 -2.62 10.19 7.14
N VAL A 243 -3.21 9.07 7.54
CA VAL A 243 -2.58 8.10 8.45
C VAL A 243 -1.84 7.00 7.71
N ARG A 244 -2.21 6.73 6.44
CA ARG A 244 -1.61 5.69 5.61
C ARG A 244 -1.40 6.16 4.18
N VAL A 245 -0.37 5.67 3.51
CA VAL A 245 0.02 6.12 2.16
C VAL A 245 0.35 4.92 1.28
N ASN A 246 -0.43 4.69 0.23
CA ASN A 246 -0.26 3.57 -0.71
C ASN A 246 0.72 3.91 -1.84
N MET A 247 1.64 2.97 -2.10
CA MET A 247 2.65 3.05 -3.15
C MET A 247 2.92 1.71 -3.83
N TRP A 248 2.95 1.74 -5.16
CA TRP A 248 3.38 0.60 -5.98
C TRP A 248 4.10 1.05 -7.26
N THR A 249 3.41 1.81 -8.11
CA THR A 249 3.84 2.11 -9.49
C THR A 249 5.24 2.72 -9.58
N ARG A 250 5.58 3.68 -8.70
CA ARG A 250 6.91 4.31 -8.67
C ARG A 250 8.00 3.28 -8.38
N ILE A 251 7.80 2.47 -7.35
CA ILE A 251 8.77 1.48 -6.87
C ILE A 251 9.00 0.43 -7.95
N ALA A 252 7.93 -0.18 -8.48
CA ALA A 252 8.03 -1.21 -9.50
C ALA A 252 8.70 -0.70 -10.79
N ARG A 253 8.37 0.53 -11.22
CA ARG A 253 8.94 1.13 -12.43
C ARG A 253 10.42 1.44 -12.26
N GLU A 254 10.79 2.19 -11.23
CA GLU A 254 12.16 2.68 -11.05
C GLU A 254 13.12 1.54 -10.69
N ALA A 255 12.69 0.59 -9.85
CA ALA A 255 13.50 -0.59 -9.53
C ALA A 255 13.70 -1.51 -10.75
N GLY A 256 12.66 -1.66 -11.58
CA GLY A 256 12.77 -2.45 -12.82
C GLY A 256 13.68 -1.79 -13.87
N GLN A 257 13.57 -0.47 -14.04
CA GLN A 257 14.46 0.30 -14.92
C GLN A 257 15.92 0.18 -14.47
N HIS A 258 16.19 0.37 -13.17
CA HIS A 258 17.53 0.25 -12.62
C HIS A 258 18.12 -1.15 -12.83
N ALA A 259 17.36 -2.21 -12.54
CA ALA A 259 17.84 -3.58 -12.73
C ALA A 259 18.17 -3.88 -14.20
N ALA A 260 17.39 -3.33 -15.14
CA ALA A 260 17.66 -3.45 -16.57
C ALA A 260 18.97 -2.72 -16.97
N GLU A 261 19.19 -1.51 -16.47
CA GLU A 261 20.44 -0.76 -16.66
C GLU A 261 21.65 -1.53 -16.12
N GLN A 262 21.51 -2.19 -14.96
CA GLN A 262 22.57 -3.01 -14.38
C GLN A 262 22.89 -4.27 -15.22
N VAL A 263 21.90 -4.85 -15.90
CA VAL A 263 22.14 -5.94 -16.86
C VAL A 263 22.90 -5.44 -18.07
N VAL A 264 22.52 -4.28 -18.62
CA VAL A 264 23.20 -3.68 -19.76
C VAL A 264 24.65 -3.33 -19.41
N SER A 265 24.90 -2.79 -18.21
CA SER A 265 26.25 -2.39 -17.77
C SER A 265 27.22 -3.57 -17.64
N ARG A 266 26.72 -4.80 -17.42
CA ARG A 266 27.52 -6.03 -17.33
C ARG A 266 27.38 -6.98 -18.52
N MET A 267 26.82 -6.50 -19.64
CA MET A 267 26.54 -7.32 -20.82
C MET A 267 27.78 -8.06 -21.37
N ASP A 268 28.94 -7.40 -21.38
CA ASP A 268 30.19 -8.03 -21.84
C ASP A 268 30.60 -9.22 -20.95
N LYS A 269 30.43 -9.08 -19.63
CA LYS A 269 30.70 -10.16 -18.67
C LYS A 269 29.71 -11.31 -18.81
N ILE A 270 28.43 -10.98 -19.04
CA ILE A 270 27.38 -11.98 -19.32
C ILE A 270 27.75 -12.79 -20.56
N ASN A 271 28.11 -12.12 -21.66
CA ASN A 271 28.49 -12.76 -22.92
C ASN A 271 29.78 -13.58 -22.79
N ALA A 272 30.70 -13.16 -21.90
CA ALA A 272 31.91 -13.92 -21.56
C ALA A 272 31.65 -15.12 -20.63
N GLY A 273 30.42 -15.34 -20.17
CA GLY A 273 30.06 -16.46 -19.30
C GLY A 273 30.50 -16.29 -17.84
N ASP A 274 30.71 -15.05 -17.38
CA ASP A 274 31.01 -14.78 -15.96
C ASP A 274 29.84 -15.23 -15.08
N PHE A 275 30.07 -16.21 -14.22
CA PHE A 275 29.02 -16.85 -13.42
C PHE A 275 28.19 -15.83 -12.63
N ASN A 276 28.84 -14.92 -11.89
CA ASN A 276 28.14 -13.93 -11.06
C ASN A 276 27.31 -12.95 -11.89
N SER A 277 27.74 -12.61 -13.10
CA SER A 277 27.01 -11.70 -13.98
C SER A 277 25.86 -12.39 -14.71
N THR A 278 26.02 -13.67 -15.07
CA THR A 278 25.01 -14.48 -15.79
C THR A 278 23.91 -15.04 -14.91
N GLU A 279 24.15 -15.18 -13.60
CA GLU A 279 23.20 -15.75 -12.66
C GLU A 279 21.98 -14.82 -12.51
N SER A 280 20.77 -15.39 -12.61
CA SER A 280 19.54 -14.61 -12.73
C SER A 280 19.17 -13.85 -11.46
N MET A 281 19.64 -14.29 -10.29
CA MET A 281 19.45 -13.57 -9.05
C MET A 281 20.23 -12.26 -9.00
N ALA A 282 21.29 -12.06 -9.80
CA ALA A 282 21.95 -10.76 -9.89
C ALA A 282 20.95 -9.67 -10.31
N TYR A 283 20.14 -9.92 -11.34
CA TYR A 283 19.09 -9.00 -11.78
C TYR A 283 18.03 -8.77 -10.69
N MET A 284 17.62 -9.85 -10.01
CA MET A 284 16.63 -9.73 -8.93
C MET A 284 17.16 -8.92 -7.75
N ARG A 285 18.43 -9.10 -7.39
CA ARG A 285 19.10 -8.35 -6.30
C ARG A 285 19.20 -6.86 -6.62
N ASP A 286 19.58 -6.50 -7.85
CA ASP A 286 19.62 -5.10 -8.28
C ASP A 286 18.24 -4.43 -8.12
N SER A 287 17.18 -5.16 -8.48
CA SER A 287 15.80 -4.69 -8.32
C SER A 287 15.39 -4.56 -6.85
N VAL A 288 15.74 -5.54 -6.01
CA VAL A 288 15.44 -5.55 -4.57
C VAL A 288 16.10 -4.39 -3.85
N GLU A 289 17.40 -4.19 -4.08
CA GLU A 289 18.17 -3.11 -3.45
C GLU A 289 17.58 -1.75 -3.85
N LYS A 290 17.35 -1.53 -5.14
CA LYS A 290 16.78 -0.25 -5.59
C LYS A 290 15.37 -0.02 -5.06
N ALA A 291 14.54 -1.06 -4.99
CA ALA A 291 13.21 -0.95 -4.41
C ALA A 291 13.27 -0.60 -2.92
N ALA A 292 14.17 -1.23 -2.16
CA ALA A 292 14.38 -0.94 -0.75
C ALA A 292 14.84 0.51 -0.53
N ASP A 293 15.78 1.02 -1.34
CA ASP A 293 16.24 2.41 -1.27
C ASP A 293 15.10 3.42 -1.47
N ILE A 294 14.24 3.19 -2.49
CA ILE A 294 13.09 4.05 -2.76
C ILE A 294 12.11 4.03 -1.57
N MET A 295 11.83 2.85 -1.02
CA MET A 295 10.90 2.72 0.10
C MET A 295 11.45 3.33 1.39
N GLU A 296 12.75 3.21 1.64
CA GLU A 296 13.43 3.86 2.76
C GLU A 296 13.31 5.38 2.65
N GLU A 297 13.59 5.96 1.47
CA GLU A 297 13.42 7.39 1.22
C GLU A 297 11.96 7.83 1.46
N MET A 298 10.99 7.04 1.01
CA MET A 298 9.57 7.35 1.23
C MET A 298 9.18 7.28 2.71
N MET A 299 9.69 6.30 3.47
CA MET A 299 9.47 6.22 4.92
C MET A 299 10.03 7.45 5.65
N GLU A 300 11.19 7.97 5.23
CA GLU A 300 11.72 9.23 5.75
C GLU A 300 10.75 10.39 5.50
N LEU A 301 10.25 10.52 4.26
CA LEU A 301 9.30 11.57 3.88
C LEU A 301 7.97 11.46 4.63
N PHE A 302 7.54 10.24 4.97
CA PHE A 302 6.36 9.97 5.78
C PHE A 302 6.57 10.21 7.28
N GLY A 303 7.79 10.57 7.70
CA GLY A 303 8.09 10.96 9.08
C GLY A 303 8.39 9.79 10.00
N TYR A 304 8.93 8.68 9.50
CA TYR A 304 9.27 7.53 10.34
C TYR A 304 10.31 7.84 11.41
N ALA A 305 11.17 8.84 11.21
CA ALA A 305 12.10 9.34 12.22
C ALA A 305 11.40 9.76 13.53
N ASN A 306 10.13 10.19 13.46
CA ASN A 306 9.36 10.59 14.65
C ASN A 306 8.88 9.40 15.50
N LEU A 307 9.09 8.16 15.04
CA LEU A 307 8.74 6.95 15.78
C LEU A 307 9.80 6.52 16.80
N ALA A 308 10.97 7.16 16.80
CA ALA A 308 11.99 6.97 17.82
C ALA A 308 11.52 7.31 19.25
#